data_AF-A0A9P4QL95-F1
#
_entry.id   AF-A0A9P4QL95-F1
#
_cell.length_a   1.000
_cell.length_b   1.000
_cell.length_c   1.000
_cell.angle_alpha   90.00
_cell.angle_beta   90.00
_cell.angle_gamma   90.00
#
_symmetry.space_group_name_H-M   'P 1'
#
loop_
_entity.id
_entity.type
_entity.pdbx_description
1 polymer ?
#
loop_
_entity_poly.entity_id
_entity_poly.type
_entity_poly.pdbx_seq_one_letter_code
_entity_poly.pdbx_strand_id
1 'polypeptide(L)'
;MDQLSSIDRAQQVYKPTVILNSTADWRLWYTIKKEQATQKEIWQYVDPDTILSFAQANPEPVEPQLQDYAIAEVAKRKAQSSTPLTPLNRSHLTADERILWREDKADWQQEWQRWTTRKKHYEDFAYEILVSVGRTYVYIIDSVHDPRKRLQLLQQRFSLGVWDRQETVRAQYKALQKRPKSANLDKWFDDWIQVCALGVEAEIPEFKDESPQKDFCVAIQGLDDTWKSQRLQELISYKN
;
A
#
# COMPACT_ATOMS: atom_id res chain seq x y z
N MET A 1 12.70 -22.98 -33.05
CA MET A 1 12.74 -23.17 -31.58
C MET A 1 13.98 -22.41 -31.15
N ASP A 2 13.88 -21.17 -30.69
CA ASP A 2 13.31 -20.81 -29.39
C ASP A 2 12.34 -19.61 -29.46
N GLN A 3 11.07 -19.90 -29.18
CA GLN A 3 10.01 -18.92 -28.93
C GLN A 3 9.94 -18.53 -27.45
N LEU A 4 11.07 -18.48 -26.73
CA LEU A 4 11.09 -18.21 -25.29
C LEU A 4 11.54 -16.78 -24.92
N SER A 5 11.88 -15.91 -25.88
CA SER A 5 12.21 -14.51 -25.59
C SER A 5 11.05 -13.52 -25.71
N SER A 6 9.84 -13.98 -26.06
CA SER A 6 8.66 -13.12 -26.27
C SER A 6 7.65 -13.11 -25.11
N ILE A 7 7.86 -13.89 -24.04
CA ILE A 7 6.87 -14.02 -22.95
C ILE A 7 7.14 -13.05 -21.78
N ASP A 8 8.35 -12.50 -21.64
CA ASP A 8 8.69 -11.55 -20.55
C ASP A 8 8.32 -10.08 -20.81
N ARG A 9 7.53 -9.79 -21.86
CA ARG A 9 7.04 -8.43 -22.16
C ARG A 9 5.53 -8.23 -21.95
N ALA A 10 4.84 -9.20 -21.36
CA ALA A 10 3.40 -9.14 -21.17
C ALA A 10 3.02 -9.11 -19.68
N GLN A 11 3.31 -7.98 -19.02
CA GLN A 11 2.48 -7.38 -17.96
C GLN A 11 3.13 -6.07 -17.48
N GLN A 12 3.33 -5.13 -18.39
CA GLN A 12 3.52 -3.74 -17.98
C GLN A 12 2.13 -3.21 -17.59
N VAL A 13 1.69 -3.55 -16.37
CA VAL A 13 0.52 -2.91 -15.76
C VAL A 13 0.85 -1.42 -15.71
N TYR A 14 0.18 -0.65 -16.55
CA TYR A 14 0.30 0.81 -16.57
C TYR A 14 -0.26 1.33 -15.24
N LYS A 15 0.58 1.39 -14.21
CA LYS A 15 0.24 2.01 -12.93
C LYS A 15 0.48 3.51 -13.10
N PRO A 16 -0.55 4.35 -13.17
CA PRO A 16 -0.34 5.79 -13.26
C PRO A 16 0.47 6.26 -12.04
N THR A 17 1.57 6.96 -12.29
CA THR A 17 2.33 7.62 -11.21
C THR A 17 1.51 8.81 -10.72
N VAL A 18 0.70 8.58 -9.70
CA VAL A 18 -0.08 9.64 -9.05
C VAL A 18 0.83 10.40 -8.09
N ILE A 19 0.83 11.72 -8.20
CA ILE A 19 1.50 12.61 -7.25
C ILE A 19 0.44 13.22 -6.35
N LEU A 20 0.60 13.06 -5.03
CA LEU A 20 -0.33 13.61 -4.04
C LEU A 20 -0.19 15.14 -3.95
N ASN A 21 -1.01 15.88 -4.71
CA ASN A 21 -1.03 17.34 -4.75
C ASN A 21 -2.32 17.94 -4.17
N SER A 22 -3.32 17.11 -3.93
CA SER A 22 -4.63 17.54 -3.45
C SER A 22 -5.34 16.39 -2.73
N THR A 23 -6.42 16.73 -2.04
CA THR A 23 -7.33 15.76 -1.43
C THR A 23 -7.99 14.83 -2.45
N ALA A 24 -8.15 15.27 -3.71
CA ALA A 24 -8.70 14.44 -4.78
C ALA A 24 -7.75 13.28 -5.18
N ASP A 25 -6.44 13.49 -5.05
CA ASP A 25 -5.43 12.47 -5.38
C ASP A 25 -5.33 11.39 -4.30
N TRP A 26 -5.78 11.69 -3.07
CA TRP A 26 -5.59 10.86 -1.88
C TRP A 26 -5.98 9.40 -2.11
N ARG A 27 -7.19 9.17 -2.62
CA ARG A 27 -7.74 7.82 -2.73
C ARG A 27 -6.93 6.95 -3.67
N LEU A 28 -6.69 7.41 -4.89
CA LEU A 28 -5.94 6.64 -5.88
C LEU A 28 -4.48 6.47 -5.44
N TRP A 29 -3.87 7.54 -4.91
CA TRP A 29 -2.51 7.51 -4.38
C TRP A 29 -2.36 6.49 -3.25
N TYR A 30 -3.26 6.52 -2.25
CA TYR A 30 -3.23 5.61 -1.11
C TYR A 30 -3.43 4.16 -1.52
N THR A 31 -4.37 3.89 -2.44
CA THR A 31 -4.57 2.54 -3.00
C THR A 31 -3.29 2.03 -3.69
N ILE A 32 -2.62 2.86 -4.48
CA ILE A 32 -1.36 2.49 -5.13
C ILE A 32 -0.27 2.20 -4.08
N LYS A 33 -0.17 3.01 -3.03
CA LYS A 33 0.80 2.78 -1.95
C LYS A 33 0.53 1.51 -1.16
N LYS A 34 -0.74 1.23 -0.86
CA LYS A 34 -1.15 -0.02 -0.24
C LYS A 34 -0.77 -1.22 -1.11
N GLU A 35 -1.08 -1.19 -2.40
CA GLU A 35 -0.71 -2.24 -3.34
C GLU A 35 0.81 -2.44 -3.43
N GLN A 36 1.59 -1.35 -3.50
CA GLN A 36 3.05 -1.41 -3.53
C GLN A 36 3.64 -2.06 -2.27
N ALA A 37 3.13 -1.70 -1.09
CA ALA A 37 3.56 -2.28 0.17
C ALA A 37 3.13 -3.75 0.33
N THR A 38 1.96 -4.13 -0.18
CA THR A 38 1.51 -5.53 -0.23
C THR A 38 2.41 -6.36 -1.13
N GLN A 39 2.76 -5.86 -2.33
CA GLN A 39 3.67 -6.54 -3.26
C GLN A 39 5.09 -6.72 -2.69
N LYS A 40 5.52 -5.81 -1.81
CA LYS A 40 6.78 -5.90 -1.08
C LYS A 40 6.69 -6.72 0.23
N GLU A 41 5.52 -7.27 0.54
CA GLU A 41 5.24 -8.02 1.77
C GLU A 41 5.54 -7.24 3.07
N ILE A 42 5.31 -5.91 3.04
CA ILE A 42 5.56 -5.02 4.17
C ILE A 42 4.31 -4.31 4.69
N TRP A 43 3.13 -4.49 4.08
CA TRP A 43 1.91 -3.77 4.47
C TRP A 43 1.63 -3.84 5.98
N GLN A 44 1.75 -5.03 6.58
CA GLN A 44 1.55 -5.26 8.01
C GLN A 44 2.42 -4.38 8.93
N TYR A 45 3.56 -3.87 8.44
CA TYR A 45 4.46 -3.01 9.21
C TYR A 45 4.27 -1.51 8.95
N VAL A 46 3.59 -1.16 7.87
CA VAL A 46 3.43 0.24 7.42
C VAL A 46 1.98 0.71 7.47
N ASP A 47 1.03 -0.20 7.68
CA ASP A 47 -0.39 0.12 7.85
C ASP A 47 -0.56 1.20 8.95
N PRO A 48 -1.20 2.34 8.64
CA PRO A 48 -1.44 3.41 9.60
C PRO A 48 -2.11 2.96 10.90
N ASP A 49 -2.88 1.89 10.86
CA ASP A 49 -3.61 1.35 12.01
C ASP A 49 -2.77 0.35 12.83
N THR A 50 -1.58 -0.04 12.35
CA THR A 50 -0.68 -0.93 13.08
C THR A 50 -0.14 -0.26 14.34
N ILE A 51 -0.24 -0.99 15.46
CA ILE A 51 0.19 -0.55 16.79
C ILE A 51 1.71 -0.76 16.98
N LEU A 52 2.25 -1.86 16.46
CA LEU A 52 3.65 -2.22 16.63
C LEU A 52 4.56 -1.45 15.67
N SER A 53 5.74 -1.06 16.15
CA SER A 53 6.80 -0.55 15.27
C SER A 53 7.41 -1.66 14.43
N PHE A 54 8.08 -1.30 13.33
CA PHE A 54 8.79 -2.27 12.47
C PHE A 54 9.75 -3.16 13.26
N ALA A 55 10.53 -2.58 14.19
CA ALA A 55 11.48 -3.34 14.99
C ALA A 55 10.81 -4.34 15.95
N GLN A 56 9.61 -4.03 16.44
CA GLN A 56 8.83 -4.95 17.29
C GLN A 56 8.19 -6.08 16.49
N ALA A 57 7.67 -5.76 15.30
CA ALA A 57 6.97 -6.72 14.45
C ALA A 57 7.91 -7.57 13.57
N ASN A 58 9.13 -7.09 13.30
CA ASN A 58 10.18 -7.76 12.55
C ASN A 58 11.52 -7.62 13.29
N PRO A 59 11.68 -8.30 14.45
CA PRO A 59 12.90 -8.22 15.25
C PRO A 59 14.11 -8.76 14.49
N GLU A 60 15.29 -8.22 14.80
CA GLU A 60 16.55 -8.67 14.22
C GLU A 60 16.85 -10.13 14.63
N PRO A 61 17.14 -11.04 13.68
CA PRO A 61 17.44 -12.43 13.99
C PRO A 61 18.75 -12.55 14.79
N VAL A 62 18.68 -13.21 15.93
CA VAL A 62 19.85 -13.42 16.80
C VAL A 62 20.72 -14.52 16.23
N GLU A 63 21.99 -14.21 16.00
CA GLU A 63 22.97 -15.15 15.45
C GLU A 63 23.32 -16.24 16.46
N PRO A 64 23.19 -17.54 16.11
CA PRO A 64 23.59 -18.65 16.97
C PRO A 64 25.09 -18.58 17.28
N GLN A 65 25.43 -18.44 18.55
CA GLN A 65 26.80 -18.35 19.02
C GLN A 65 27.29 -19.73 19.46
N LEU A 66 28.58 -20.04 19.24
CA LEU A 66 29.15 -21.34 19.62
C LEU A 66 28.99 -21.65 21.13
N GLN A 67 28.94 -20.60 21.95
CA GLN A 67 28.76 -20.69 23.41
C GLN A 67 27.41 -21.28 23.82
N ASP A 68 26.39 -21.18 22.96
CA ASP A 68 25.05 -21.69 23.24
C ASP A 68 25.00 -23.22 23.12
N TYR A 69 25.99 -23.81 22.45
CA TYR A 69 26.06 -25.24 22.15
C TYR A 69 27.21 -25.95 22.88
N ALA A 70 28.34 -25.30 23.16
CA ALA A 70 29.50 -25.94 23.80
C ALA A 70 29.34 -26.06 25.34
N ILE A 71 28.34 -26.82 25.80
CA ILE A 71 27.90 -26.84 27.20
C ILE A 71 29.04 -27.20 28.15
N ALA A 72 29.76 -28.29 27.87
CA ALA A 72 30.81 -28.80 28.74
C ALA A 72 32.03 -27.86 28.81
N GLU A 73 32.43 -27.29 27.68
CA GLU A 73 33.57 -26.36 27.62
C GLU A 73 33.23 -25.03 28.29
N VAL A 74 32.00 -24.51 28.12
CA VAL A 74 31.54 -23.30 28.82
C VAL A 74 31.48 -23.52 30.33
N ALA A 75 30.98 -24.68 30.79
CA ALA A 75 30.95 -25.01 32.21
C ALA A 75 32.36 -25.09 32.81
N LYS A 76 33.31 -25.72 32.09
CA LYS A 76 34.72 -25.80 32.50
C LYS A 76 35.35 -24.42 32.63
N ARG A 77 35.11 -23.52 31.66
CA ARG A 77 35.64 -22.14 31.67
C ARG A 77 35.07 -21.31 32.81
N LYS A 78 33.76 -21.42 33.09
CA LYS A 78 33.12 -20.76 34.23
C LYS A 78 33.73 -21.16 35.57
N ALA A 79 34.10 -22.43 35.71
CA ALA A 79 34.75 -22.95 36.92
C ALA A 79 36.23 -22.55 37.07
N GLN A 80 36.89 -22.14 35.99
CA GLN A 80 38.36 -21.97 35.96
C GLN A 80 38.85 -20.52 35.98
N SER A 81 37.98 -19.51 35.80
CA SER A 81 38.09 -18.04 36.06
C SER A 81 39.41 -17.27 35.84
N SER A 82 40.52 -17.89 35.45
CA SER A 82 41.89 -17.39 35.70
C SER A 82 42.80 -17.39 34.47
N THR A 83 42.36 -17.95 33.34
CA THR A 83 43.18 -18.09 32.13
C THR A 83 42.71 -17.12 31.05
N PRO A 84 43.62 -16.47 30.28
CA PRO A 84 43.24 -15.78 29.05
C PRO A 84 42.52 -16.77 28.13
N LEU A 85 41.20 -16.66 28.04
CA LEU A 85 40.39 -17.62 27.30
C LEU A 85 40.64 -17.41 25.80
N THR A 86 41.24 -18.40 25.14
CA THR A 86 41.18 -18.49 23.68
C THR A 86 39.71 -18.50 23.25
N PRO A 87 39.34 -17.78 22.17
CA PRO A 87 37.97 -17.77 21.69
C PRO A 87 37.45 -19.20 21.48
N LEU A 88 36.20 -19.43 21.86
CA LEU A 88 35.57 -20.73 21.62
C LEU A 88 35.52 -20.96 20.10
N ASN A 89 35.91 -22.16 19.67
CA ASN A 89 35.94 -22.54 18.26
C ASN A 89 35.19 -23.86 18.03
N ARG A 90 35.06 -24.25 16.77
CA ARG A 90 34.32 -25.46 16.36
C ARG A 90 34.87 -26.77 16.90
N SER A 91 36.15 -26.83 17.29
CA SER A 91 36.75 -28.04 17.85
C SER A 91 36.35 -28.31 19.30
N HIS A 92 35.80 -27.33 20.00
CA HIS A 92 35.29 -27.50 21.37
C HIS A 92 33.88 -28.10 21.42
N LEU A 93 33.23 -28.32 20.28
CA LEU A 93 31.91 -28.91 20.18
C LEU A 93 32.01 -30.41 19.90
N THR A 94 31.12 -31.18 20.51
CA THR A 94 30.90 -32.61 20.19
C THR A 94 30.37 -32.79 18.76
N ALA A 95 30.26 -34.03 18.28
CA ALA A 95 29.69 -34.31 16.96
C ALA A 95 28.24 -33.82 16.86
N ASP A 96 27.42 -34.08 17.88
CA ASP A 96 26.00 -33.73 17.90
C ASP A 96 25.80 -32.21 18.07
N GLU A 97 26.56 -31.56 18.97
CA GLU A 97 26.51 -30.09 19.13
C GLU A 97 26.92 -29.37 17.83
N ARG A 98 27.87 -29.93 17.05
CA ARG A 98 28.23 -29.40 15.71
C ARG A 98 27.14 -29.57 14.67
N ILE A 99 26.27 -30.57 14.80
CA ILE A 99 25.12 -30.74 13.90
C ILE A 99 24.08 -29.67 14.23
N LEU A 100 23.64 -29.59 15.49
CA LEU A 100 22.66 -28.60 15.96
C LEU A 100 23.10 -27.16 15.64
N TRP A 101 24.34 -26.81 15.97
CA TRP A 101 24.86 -25.47 15.66
C TRP A 101 24.85 -25.17 14.17
N ARG A 102 25.13 -26.16 13.29
CA ARG A 102 25.11 -25.93 11.83
C ARG A 102 23.70 -25.75 11.30
N GLU A 103 22.74 -26.52 11.82
CA GLU A 103 21.32 -26.42 11.43
C GLU A 103 20.76 -25.07 11.83
N ASP A 104 20.89 -24.68 13.10
CA ASP A 104 20.43 -23.38 13.59
C ASP A 104 21.17 -22.22 12.89
N LYS A 105 22.46 -22.40 12.56
CA LYS A 105 23.21 -21.40 11.78
C LYS A 105 22.65 -21.24 10.38
N ALA A 106 22.26 -22.32 9.72
CA ALA A 106 21.66 -22.29 8.40
C ALA A 106 20.26 -21.64 8.43
N ASP A 107 19.46 -21.94 9.45
CA ASP A 107 18.14 -21.33 9.65
C ASP A 107 18.26 -19.83 9.94
N TRP A 108 19.20 -19.44 10.81
CA TRP A 108 19.51 -18.04 11.05
C TRP A 108 19.96 -17.31 9.79
N GLN A 109 20.80 -17.93 8.95
CA GLN A 109 21.22 -17.33 7.68
C GLN A 109 20.01 -17.04 6.78
N GLN A 110 19.07 -17.97 6.68
CA GLN A 110 17.85 -17.77 5.89
C GLN A 110 16.99 -16.65 6.47
N GLU A 111 16.76 -16.65 7.78
CA GLU A 111 15.93 -15.61 8.41
C GLU A 111 16.61 -14.23 8.37
N TRP A 112 17.94 -14.17 8.46
CA TRP A 112 18.72 -12.94 8.26
C TRP A 112 18.53 -12.37 6.85
N GLN A 113 18.56 -13.21 5.81
CA GLN A 113 18.28 -12.76 4.45
C GLN A 113 16.84 -12.23 4.31
N ARG A 114 15.86 -12.91 4.90
CA ARG A 114 14.46 -12.44 4.91
C ARG A 114 14.32 -11.12 5.65
N TRP A 115 14.92 -11.00 6.83
CA TRP A 115 14.88 -9.80 7.66
C TRP A 115 15.53 -8.60 6.96
N THR A 116 16.72 -8.78 6.37
CA THR A 116 17.40 -7.71 5.62
C THR A 116 16.62 -7.28 4.39
N THR A 117 16.01 -8.22 3.66
CA THR A 117 15.11 -7.93 2.53
C THR A 117 13.90 -7.11 2.97
N ARG A 118 13.21 -7.53 4.04
CA ARG A 118 12.07 -6.78 4.61
C ARG A 118 12.46 -5.39 5.08
N LYS A 119 13.61 -5.25 5.75
CA LYS A 119 14.15 -3.95 6.21
C LYS A 119 14.43 -3.03 5.03
N LYS A 120 15.08 -3.55 3.99
CA LYS A 120 15.33 -2.80 2.76
C LYS A 120 14.03 -2.33 2.11
N HIS A 121 13.04 -3.21 1.96
CA HIS A 121 11.75 -2.85 1.38
C HIS A 121 11.02 -1.78 2.19
N TYR A 122 11.10 -1.84 3.53
CA TYR A 122 10.54 -0.84 4.43
C TYR A 122 11.18 0.54 4.24
N GLU A 123 12.51 0.60 4.16
CA GLU A 123 13.27 1.84 3.92
C GLU A 123 13.01 2.41 2.51
N ASP A 124 13.04 1.54 1.49
CA ASP A 124 12.74 1.92 0.10
C ASP A 124 11.30 2.47 -0.02
N PHE A 125 10.34 1.86 0.68
CA PHE A 125 8.95 2.32 0.68
C PHE A 125 8.78 3.69 1.36
N ALA A 126 9.53 3.96 2.43
CA ALA A 126 9.56 5.29 3.02
C ALA A 126 9.97 6.34 1.99
N TYR A 127 11.06 6.09 1.25
CA TYR A 127 11.52 6.96 0.18
C TYR A 127 10.48 7.10 -0.94
N GLU A 128 9.85 6.01 -1.37
CA GLU A 128 8.79 6.02 -2.38
C GLU A 128 7.59 6.87 -2.00
N ILE A 129 7.21 6.91 -0.71
CA ILE A 129 6.19 7.84 -0.21
C ILE A 129 6.67 9.27 -0.44
N LEU A 130 7.88 9.62 0.04
CA LEU A 130 8.44 10.97 -0.03
C LEU A 130 8.44 11.55 -1.44
N VAL A 131 8.92 10.78 -2.43
CA VAL A 131 9.03 11.26 -3.83
C VAL A 131 7.70 11.33 -4.57
N SER A 132 6.66 10.70 -4.03
CA SER A 132 5.32 10.69 -4.63
C SER A 132 4.36 11.72 -4.03
N VAL A 133 4.85 12.56 -3.11
CA VAL A 133 4.12 13.69 -2.55
C VAL A 133 4.47 14.96 -3.31
N GLY A 134 3.46 15.79 -3.59
CA GLY A 134 3.64 17.08 -4.23
C GLY A 134 4.56 17.98 -3.43
N ARG A 135 5.45 18.73 -4.11
CA ARG A 135 6.46 19.60 -3.48
C ARG A 135 5.91 20.49 -2.38
N THR A 136 4.70 21.01 -2.57
CA THR A 136 3.98 21.87 -1.61
C THR A 136 3.77 21.20 -0.26
N TYR A 137 3.72 19.86 -0.17
CA TYR A 137 3.35 19.12 1.03
C TYR A 137 4.46 18.21 1.57
N VAL A 138 5.63 18.18 0.90
CA VAL A 138 6.78 17.37 1.34
C VAL A 138 7.22 17.72 2.77
N TYR A 139 7.10 18.99 3.16
CA TYR A 139 7.43 19.47 4.51
C TYR A 139 6.65 18.76 5.63
N ILE A 140 5.52 18.11 5.31
CA ILE A 140 4.72 17.35 6.29
C ILE A 140 5.46 16.08 6.72
N ILE A 141 6.31 15.53 5.85
CA ILE A 141 6.89 14.18 6.02
C ILE A 141 8.42 14.12 5.85
N ASP A 142 9.08 15.25 5.56
CA ASP A 142 10.52 15.31 5.22
C ASP A 142 11.42 14.86 6.37
N SER A 143 11.10 15.27 7.59
CA SER A 143 11.79 14.95 8.84
C SER A 143 11.39 13.61 9.46
N VAL A 144 10.40 12.94 8.88
CA VAL A 144 9.85 11.67 9.39
C VAL A 144 10.33 10.54 8.51
N HIS A 145 11.12 9.60 9.04
CA HIS A 145 11.63 8.47 8.25
C HIS A 145 10.77 7.20 8.34
N ASP A 146 9.88 7.12 9.33
CA ASP A 146 8.96 6.00 9.51
C ASP A 146 7.82 6.08 8.47
N PRO A 147 7.72 5.13 7.51
CA PRO A 147 6.69 5.11 6.47
C PRO A 147 5.26 5.09 7.03
N ARG A 148 5.03 4.41 8.17
CA ARG A 148 3.71 4.40 8.82
C ARG A 148 3.34 5.80 9.27
N LYS A 149 4.25 6.48 9.96
CA LYS A 149 4.03 7.86 10.40
C LYS A 149 3.84 8.82 9.22
N ARG A 150 4.58 8.62 8.12
CA ARG A 150 4.35 9.38 6.86
C ARG A 150 2.92 9.18 6.37
N LEU A 151 2.44 7.94 6.29
CA LEU A 151 1.07 7.66 5.85
C LEU A 151 0.02 8.25 6.80
N GLN A 152 0.22 8.18 8.13
CA GLN A 152 -0.68 8.79 9.12
C GLN A 152 -0.78 10.30 8.95
N LEU A 153 0.35 11.00 8.79
CA LEU A 153 0.36 12.46 8.61
C LEU A 153 -0.29 12.88 7.29
N LEU A 154 -0.02 12.14 6.21
CA LEU A 154 -0.68 12.38 4.93
C LEU A 154 -2.18 12.08 5.01
N GLN A 155 -2.58 11.01 5.69
CA GLN A 155 -3.98 10.68 5.92
C GLN A 155 -4.68 11.80 6.68
N GLN A 156 -4.11 12.30 7.77
CA GLN A 156 -4.67 13.44 8.52
C GLN A 156 -4.85 14.69 7.65
N ARG A 157 -3.96 14.92 6.67
CA ARG A 157 -4.02 16.10 5.80
C ARG A 157 -4.95 15.94 4.60
N PHE A 158 -4.95 14.78 3.98
CA PHE A 158 -5.52 14.56 2.65
C PHE A 158 -6.74 13.65 2.65
N SER A 159 -6.95 12.87 3.72
CA SER A 159 -8.23 12.22 3.93
C SER A 159 -9.26 13.32 4.16
N LEU A 160 -10.05 13.59 3.13
CA LEU A 160 -11.36 14.21 3.29
C LEU A 160 -12.09 13.42 4.38
N GLY A 161 -12.62 14.09 5.41
CA GLY A 161 -13.52 13.42 6.34
C GLY A 161 -14.66 12.73 5.57
N VAL A 162 -15.39 11.80 6.21
CA VAL A 162 -16.60 11.23 5.59
C VAL A 162 -17.47 12.36 5.03
N TRP A 163 -17.64 13.44 5.81
CA TRP A 163 -18.36 14.63 5.39
C TRP A 163 -17.75 15.34 4.17
N ASP A 164 -16.45 15.62 4.16
CA ASP A 164 -15.81 16.31 3.03
C ASP A 164 -15.83 15.48 1.73
N ARG A 165 -15.77 14.14 1.84
CA ARG A 165 -15.95 13.23 0.70
C ARG A 165 -17.35 13.34 0.14
N GLN A 166 -18.36 13.28 1.01
CA GLN A 166 -19.75 13.41 0.62
C GLN A 166 -20.03 14.77 -0.02
N GLU A 167 -19.50 15.86 0.55
CA GLU A 167 -19.69 17.20 0.02
C GLU A 167 -18.97 17.41 -1.33
N THR A 168 -17.77 16.85 -1.50
CA THR A 168 -17.05 16.89 -2.77
C THR A 168 -17.82 16.18 -3.88
N VAL A 169 -18.31 14.96 -3.61
CA VAL A 169 -19.13 14.20 -4.56
C VAL A 169 -20.44 14.95 -4.85
N ARG A 170 -21.11 15.52 -3.84
CA ARG A 170 -22.31 16.37 -4.04
C ARG A 170 -22.01 17.58 -4.91
N ALA A 171 -20.87 18.24 -4.73
CA ALA A 171 -20.48 19.40 -5.53
C ALA A 171 -20.23 19.02 -7.00
N GLN A 172 -19.51 17.93 -7.26
CA GLN A 172 -19.30 17.38 -8.60
C GLN A 172 -20.63 16.98 -9.25
N TYR A 173 -21.50 16.32 -8.50
CA TYR A 173 -22.80 15.88 -8.95
C TYR A 173 -23.73 17.05 -9.32
N LYS A 174 -23.81 18.08 -8.47
CA LYS A 174 -24.55 19.32 -8.77
C LYS A 174 -24.01 20.05 -10.01
N ALA A 175 -22.69 19.97 -10.27
CA ALA A 175 -22.12 20.54 -11.48
C ALA A 175 -22.56 19.75 -12.73
N LEU A 176 -22.63 18.43 -12.64
CA LEU A 176 -23.07 17.55 -13.73
C LEU A 176 -24.57 17.65 -14.01
N GLN A 177 -25.41 17.92 -13.01
CA GLN A 177 -26.86 18.18 -13.20
C GLN A 177 -27.15 19.39 -14.12
N LYS A 178 -26.17 20.28 -14.33
CA LYS A 178 -26.29 21.36 -15.30
C LYS A 178 -26.17 20.80 -16.72
N ARG A 179 -26.97 21.34 -17.65
CA ARG A 179 -26.99 20.89 -19.04
C ARG A 179 -25.57 20.83 -19.63
N PRO A 180 -25.14 19.67 -20.15
CA PRO A 180 -23.82 19.55 -20.76
C PRO A 180 -23.73 20.35 -22.06
N LYS A 181 -22.53 20.86 -22.36
CA LYS A 181 -22.25 21.44 -23.68
C LYS A 181 -22.16 20.30 -24.70
N SER A 182 -22.77 20.49 -25.87
CA SER A 182 -22.90 19.45 -26.91
C SER A 182 -21.60 18.85 -27.42
N ALA A 183 -20.46 19.54 -27.25
CA ALA A 183 -19.16 19.10 -27.76
C ALA A 183 -18.56 17.89 -27.03
N ASN A 184 -18.98 17.59 -25.78
CA ASN A 184 -18.34 16.56 -24.94
C ASN A 184 -19.36 15.66 -24.21
N LEU A 185 -20.44 15.27 -24.89
CA LEU A 185 -21.55 14.53 -24.27
C LEU A 185 -21.12 13.16 -23.71
N ASP A 186 -20.28 12.41 -24.43
CA ASP A 186 -19.82 11.09 -23.97
C ASP A 186 -18.91 11.21 -22.74
N LYS A 187 -17.95 12.15 -22.75
CA LYS A 187 -17.12 12.42 -21.56
C LYS A 187 -17.97 12.85 -20.36
N TRP A 188 -18.98 13.70 -20.56
CA TRP A 188 -19.86 14.11 -19.49
C TRP A 188 -20.67 12.93 -18.93
N PHE A 189 -21.07 11.98 -19.78
CA PHE A 189 -21.73 10.75 -19.35
C PHE A 189 -20.79 9.83 -18.55
N ASP A 190 -19.54 9.67 -18.98
CA ASP A 190 -18.53 8.93 -18.23
C ASP A 190 -18.30 9.55 -16.84
N ASP A 191 -18.19 10.88 -16.78
CA ASP A 191 -18.06 11.62 -15.52
C ASP A 191 -19.31 11.42 -14.64
N TRP A 192 -20.51 11.35 -15.23
CA TRP A 192 -21.76 11.06 -14.52
C TRP A 192 -21.78 9.67 -13.88
N ILE A 193 -21.40 8.63 -14.64
CA ILE A 193 -21.30 7.26 -14.11
C ILE A 193 -20.27 7.21 -12.98
N GLN A 194 -19.11 7.84 -13.19
CA GLN A 194 -18.04 7.87 -12.19
C GLN A 194 -18.51 8.54 -10.89
N VAL A 195 -19.15 9.70 -10.96
CA VAL A 195 -19.65 10.41 -9.77
C VAL A 195 -20.75 9.60 -9.06
N CYS A 196 -21.61 8.89 -9.80
CA CYS A 196 -22.61 8.00 -9.19
C CYS A 196 -21.96 6.85 -8.41
N ALA A 197 -20.96 6.19 -8.99
CA ALA A 197 -20.21 5.12 -8.31
C ALA A 197 -19.51 5.64 -7.04
N LEU A 198 -18.89 6.83 -7.12
CA LEU A 198 -18.27 7.50 -5.96
C LEU A 198 -19.29 7.83 -4.86
N GLY A 199 -20.51 8.23 -5.24
CA GLY A 199 -21.59 8.56 -4.29
C GLY A 199 -22.12 7.35 -3.55
N VAL A 200 -22.27 6.21 -4.23
CA VAL A 200 -22.65 4.93 -3.60
C VAL A 200 -21.59 4.50 -2.57
N GLU A 201 -20.31 4.56 -2.96
CA GLU A 201 -19.20 4.17 -2.08
C GLU A 201 -19.00 5.11 -0.88
N ALA A 202 -19.30 6.40 -1.04
CA ALA A 202 -19.30 7.38 0.06
C ALA A 202 -20.55 7.30 0.95
N GLU A 203 -21.40 6.29 0.72
CA GLU A 203 -22.67 6.04 1.43
C GLU A 203 -23.64 7.24 1.42
N ILE A 204 -23.58 8.06 0.37
CA ILE A 204 -24.43 9.26 0.22
C ILE A 204 -25.88 8.81 -0.05
N PRO A 205 -26.86 9.21 0.78
CA PRO A 205 -28.26 8.80 0.62
C PRO A 205 -28.83 9.08 -0.78
N GLU A 206 -28.47 10.21 -1.37
CA GLU A 206 -28.94 10.67 -2.69
C GLU A 206 -28.56 9.74 -3.86
N PHE A 207 -27.62 8.80 -3.66
CA PHE A 207 -27.19 7.85 -4.69
C PHE A 207 -27.71 6.43 -4.46
N LYS A 208 -28.41 6.17 -3.35
CA LYS A 208 -28.89 4.81 -2.99
C LYS A 208 -30.20 4.45 -3.69
N ASP A 209 -30.92 5.42 -4.24
CA ASP A 209 -32.22 5.23 -4.87
C ASP A 209 -32.18 5.51 -6.39
N GLU A 210 -33.32 5.88 -6.99
CA GLU A 210 -33.42 6.22 -8.42
C GLU A 210 -33.19 7.72 -8.71
N SER A 211 -32.73 8.50 -7.72
CA SER A 211 -32.52 9.94 -7.89
C SER A 211 -31.51 10.26 -8.99
N PRO A 212 -30.38 9.53 -9.14
CA PRO A 212 -29.43 9.81 -10.22
C PRO A 212 -29.98 9.61 -11.63
N GLN A 213 -30.90 8.66 -11.82
CA GLN A 213 -31.55 8.43 -13.11
C GLN A 213 -32.57 9.53 -13.43
N LYS A 214 -33.32 9.98 -12.42
CA LYS A 214 -34.28 11.08 -12.56
C LYS A 214 -33.58 12.39 -12.92
N ASP A 215 -32.50 12.70 -12.22
CA ASP A 215 -31.70 13.91 -12.46
C ASP A 215 -30.99 13.85 -13.82
N PHE A 216 -30.56 12.67 -14.26
CA PHE A 216 -30.00 12.47 -15.60
C PHE A 216 -31.02 12.81 -16.68
N CYS A 217 -32.25 12.29 -16.56
CA CYS A 217 -33.34 12.59 -17.50
C CYS A 217 -33.66 14.09 -17.56
N VAL A 218 -33.55 14.82 -16.45
CA VAL A 218 -33.73 16.27 -16.40
C VAL A 218 -32.54 17.00 -17.07
N ALA A 219 -31.30 16.60 -16.78
CA ALA A 219 -30.09 17.26 -17.28
C ALA A 219 -29.95 17.18 -18.82
N ILE A 220 -30.48 16.12 -19.43
CA ILE A 220 -30.43 15.88 -20.88
C ILE A 220 -31.64 16.44 -21.64
N GLN A 221 -32.59 17.12 -20.97
CA GLN A 221 -33.76 17.71 -21.63
C GLN A 221 -33.34 18.65 -22.79
N GLY A 222 -33.91 18.43 -23.97
CA GLY A 222 -33.59 19.18 -25.19
C GLY A 222 -32.34 18.74 -25.95
N LEU A 223 -31.74 17.58 -25.62
CA LEU A 223 -30.78 16.87 -26.49
C LEU A 223 -31.51 15.96 -27.51
N ASP A 224 -30.76 15.29 -28.38
CA ASP A 224 -31.29 14.32 -29.36
C ASP A 224 -31.93 13.09 -28.68
N ASP A 225 -33.11 12.67 -29.15
CA ASP A 225 -33.90 11.60 -28.52
C ASP A 225 -33.31 10.19 -28.73
N THR A 226 -32.56 9.99 -29.80
CA THR A 226 -31.86 8.73 -30.09
C THR A 226 -30.72 8.54 -29.09
N TRP A 227 -29.92 9.58 -28.87
CA TRP A 227 -28.81 9.57 -27.91
C TRP A 227 -29.29 9.39 -26.46
N LYS A 228 -30.38 10.06 -26.06
CA LYS A 228 -30.97 9.91 -24.71
C LYS A 228 -31.38 8.47 -24.42
N SER A 229 -32.05 7.83 -25.38
CA SER A 229 -32.59 6.48 -25.22
C SER A 229 -31.48 5.44 -25.03
N GLN A 230 -30.38 5.57 -25.79
CA GLN A 230 -29.22 4.70 -25.68
C GLN A 230 -28.53 4.81 -24.31
N ARG A 231 -28.24 6.03 -23.85
CA ARG A 231 -27.52 6.25 -22.57
C ARG A 231 -28.36 5.96 -21.34
N LEU A 232 -29.68 6.15 -21.40
CA LEU A 232 -30.57 5.76 -20.31
C LEU A 232 -30.58 4.23 -20.11
N GLN A 233 -30.56 3.44 -21.18
CA GLN A 233 -30.44 1.98 -21.08
C GLN A 233 -29.10 1.55 -20.45
N GLU A 234 -28.00 2.19 -20.84
CA GLU A 234 -26.68 1.93 -20.25
C GLU A 234 -26.65 2.28 -18.75
N LEU A 235 -27.22 3.42 -18.35
CA LEU A 235 -27.28 3.83 -16.94
C LEU A 235 -28.12 2.89 -16.07
N ILE A 236 -29.22 2.36 -16.60
CA ILE A 236 -30.06 1.37 -15.91
C ILE A 236 -29.32 0.04 -15.78
N SER A 237 -28.59 -0.38 -16.82
CA SER A 237 -27.84 -1.64 -16.82
C SER A 237 -26.70 -1.67 -15.78
N TYR A 238 -26.15 -0.51 -15.42
CA TYR A 238 -25.07 -0.36 -14.43
C TYR A 238 -25.50 -0.62 -12.97
N LYS A 239 -26.80 -0.78 -12.71
CA LYS A 239 -27.38 -1.03 -11.38
C LYS A 239 -27.48 -2.52 -11.03
N ASN A 240 -27.20 -3.42 -11.99
CA ASN A 240 -27.22 -4.88 -11.83
C ASN A 240 -25.80 -5.46 -11.94
#